data_AF-A0A6J2F7C6-F1
#
_entry.id   AF-A0A6J2F7C6-F1
#
_cell.length_a   1.000
_cell.length_b   1.000
_cell.length_c   1.000
_cell.angle_alpha   90.00
_cell.angle_beta   90.00
_cell.angle_gamma   90.00
#
_symmetry.space_group_name_H-M   'P 1'
#
loop_
_entity.id
_entity.type
_entity.pdbx_description
1 polymer ?
#
loop_
_entity_poly.entity_id
_entity_poly.type
_entity_poly.pdbx_seq_one_letter_code
_entity_poly.pdbx_strand_id
1 'polypeptide(L)'
;MGFIEDNEIGSISKNALRGLRSLTHLSLANNNLETLPRFLFRGLETLTHVDLRGNPFQCDCRVLWLLQWMPAVNASVGTGACAGPTALAHRQLRHLDPKTFKCRAIELSWFQMVGESALGVESFSYQGEPHVVLAQPFAGRCLILTWDYSLQRFRPEEELSAPSVVSCKPLVLGPRLFMLAARLWGGSQLWARPSPGLRLAPTQALAPRRLLRPNDAELLWLDGRPCFVVADASKAGSTTLLCQDGPGFYPRQSLHAWHRDTDAEALELDGRPHLLLASASQRPVLFHWLGGRFERRTDIPEAEDVYATRHFQAGGDVFLCLTRYIGDSMVMRWDGSMFRPLQQLPSRGAHVFQPLLIARDQLAILGSDFAFSQVFRFEPDKGLLEPLQELGPPALVAPRAFAPITLAGRRFLFAACFKGPTQIYQHHELDLSA
;
A
#
# COMPACT_ATOMS: atom_id res chain seq x y z
N MET A 1 -5.09 -53.59 -5.28
CA MET A 1 -4.20 -52.77 -6.12
C MET A 1 -5.07 -52.03 -7.13
N GLY A 2 -4.76 -50.77 -7.45
CA GLY A 2 -5.45 -50.02 -8.49
C GLY A 2 -4.42 -49.47 -9.48
N PHE A 3 -4.53 -49.84 -10.75
CA PHE A 3 -3.66 -49.40 -11.83
C PHE A 3 -4.49 -48.62 -12.83
N ILE A 4 -4.17 -47.34 -13.00
CA ILE A 4 -4.76 -46.44 -13.99
C ILE A 4 -3.58 -45.82 -14.75
N GLU A 5 -2.91 -46.63 -15.56
CA GLU A 5 -1.69 -46.26 -16.29
C GLU A 5 -1.97 -46.13 -17.79
N ASP A 6 -1.15 -45.34 -18.50
CA ASP A 6 -1.18 -45.24 -19.97
C ASP A 6 -2.56 -44.84 -20.54
N ASN A 7 -3.18 -43.82 -19.93
CA ASN A 7 -4.43 -43.22 -20.40
C ASN A 7 -4.26 -41.71 -20.65
N GLU A 8 -5.27 -41.05 -21.20
CA GLU A 8 -5.27 -39.60 -21.48
C GLU A 8 -5.93 -38.78 -20.36
N ILE A 9 -5.84 -39.24 -19.11
CA ILE A 9 -6.53 -38.59 -17.99
C ILE A 9 -5.84 -37.25 -17.68
N GLY A 10 -6.53 -36.15 -17.97
CA GLY A 10 -6.06 -34.80 -17.66
C GLY A 10 -6.49 -34.26 -16.30
N SER A 11 -7.50 -34.86 -15.65
CA SER A 11 -7.96 -34.42 -14.33
C SER A 11 -8.58 -35.56 -13.51
N ILE A 12 -8.45 -35.46 -12.19
CA ILE A 12 -9.04 -36.39 -11.23
C ILE A 12 -9.83 -35.58 -10.20
N SER A 13 -10.99 -36.08 -9.77
CA SER A 13 -11.79 -35.45 -8.72
C SER A 13 -11.17 -35.69 -7.33
N LYS A 14 -11.23 -34.68 -6.43
CA LYS A 14 -10.70 -34.77 -5.05
C LYS A 14 -11.26 -35.94 -4.23
N ASN A 15 -12.43 -36.47 -4.61
CA ASN A 15 -13.10 -37.57 -3.93
C ASN A 15 -13.00 -38.89 -4.71
N ALA A 16 -12.26 -38.97 -5.82
CA ALA A 16 -12.25 -40.14 -6.71
C ALA A 16 -11.79 -41.42 -6.01
N LEU A 17 -10.90 -41.31 -5.02
CA LEU A 17 -10.38 -42.46 -4.26
C LEU A 17 -11.03 -42.61 -2.88
N ARG A 18 -12.09 -41.83 -2.60
CA ARG A 18 -12.72 -41.83 -1.29
C ARG A 18 -13.32 -43.21 -0.98
N GLY A 19 -12.98 -43.76 0.17
CA GLY A 19 -13.50 -45.05 0.65
C GLY A 19 -12.60 -46.25 0.33
N LEU A 20 -11.55 -46.08 -0.49
CA LEU A 20 -10.60 -47.14 -0.84
C LEU A 20 -9.57 -47.40 0.29
N ARG A 21 -10.04 -47.65 1.52
CA ARG A 21 -9.18 -47.73 2.72
C ARG A 21 -8.16 -48.87 2.70
N SER A 22 -8.42 -49.93 1.93
CA SER A 22 -7.55 -51.11 1.79
C SER A 22 -6.59 -51.02 0.59
N LEU A 23 -6.48 -49.86 -0.05
CA LEU A 23 -5.64 -49.67 -1.23
C LEU A 23 -4.16 -49.57 -0.85
N THR A 24 -3.38 -50.59 -1.21
CA THR A 24 -1.94 -50.66 -0.90
C THR A 24 -1.03 -50.16 -2.01
N HIS A 25 -1.46 -50.28 -3.26
CA HIS A 25 -0.72 -49.87 -4.46
C HIS A 25 -1.64 -49.08 -5.36
N LEU A 26 -1.21 -47.88 -5.72
CA LEU A 26 -1.89 -46.99 -6.66
C LEU A 26 -0.89 -46.57 -7.74
N SER A 27 -1.22 -46.82 -9.00
CA SER A 27 -0.48 -46.21 -10.10
C SER A 27 -1.38 -45.31 -10.92
N LEU A 28 -0.89 -44.09 -11.16
CA LEU A 28 -1.42 -43.09 -12.08
C LEU A 28 -0.36 -42.73 -13.14
N ALA A 29 0.61 -43.61 -13.38
CA ALA A 29 1.75 -43.33 -14.25
C ALA A 29 1.32 -43.16 -15.72
N ASN A 30 2.10 -42.40 -16.49
CA ASN A 30 1.91 -42.15 -17.93
C ASN A 30 0.49 -41.68 -18.29
N ASN A 31 -0.06 -40.75 -17.50
CA ASN A 31 -1.26 -40.01 -17.86
C ASN A 31 -0.88 -38.59 -18.28
N ASN A 32 -1.89 -37.75 -18.51
CA ASN A 32 -1.70 -36.34 -18.83
C ASN A 32 -2.00 -35.41 -17.64
N LEU A 33 -1.67 -35.86 -16.42
CA LEU A 33 -1.98 -35.12 -15.20
C LEU A 33 -1.00 -33.97 -14.99
N GLU A 34 -1.48 -32.74 -15.18
CA GLU A 34 -0.71 -31.54 -14.86
C GLU A 34 -0.64 -31.28 -13.35
N THR A 35 -1.61 -31.77 -12.59
CA THR A 35 -1.67 -31.61 -11.13
C THR A 35 -2.57 -32.69 -10.52
N LEU A 36 -2.52 -32.84 -9.19
CA LEU A 36 -3.44 -33.67 -8.43
C LEU A 36 -4.22 -32.80 -7.44
N PRO A 37 -5.53 -33.00 -7.27
CA PRO A 37 -6.31 -32.24 -6.31
C PRO A 37 -5.87 -32.56 -4.88
N ARG A 38 -5.82 -31.53 -4.02
CA ARG A 38 -5.54 -31.76 -2.61
C ARG A 38 -6.59 -32.63 -1.97
N PHE A 39 -6.12 -33.41 -1.01
CA PHE A 39 -6.88 -34.44 -0.32
C PHE A 39 -7.27 -35.66 -1.16
N LEU A 40 -6.76 -35.81 -2.40
CA LEU A 40 -7.01 -37.03 -3.19
C LEU A 40 -6.67 -38.32 -2.43
N PHE A 41 -5.58 -38.30 -1.66
CA PHE A 41 -5.10 -39.45 -0.88
C PHE A 41 -5.64 -39.47 0.56
N ARG A 42 -6.62 -38.62 0.90
CA ARG A 42 -7.16 -38.54 2.26
C ARG A 42 -7.86 -39.84 2.65
N GLY A 43 -7.41 -40.44 3.75
CA GLY A 43 -7.98 -41.67 4.30
C GLY A 43 -7.48 -42.96 3.63
N LEU A 44 -6.41 -42.87 2.81
CA LEU A 44 -5.72 -44.02 2.21
C LEU A 44 -4.52 -44.44 3.07
N GLU A 45 -4.78 -44.87 4.30
CA GLU A 45 -3.75 -45.12 5.33
C GLU A 45 -2.89 -46.36 5.04
N THR A 46 -3.35 -47.26 4.15
CA THR A 46 -2.66 -48.52 3.82
C THR A 46 -1.77 -48.43 2.58
N LEU A 47 -1.65 -47.24 1.97
CA LEU A 47 -0.81 -47.04 0.80
C LEU A 47 0.67 -47.29 1.12
N THR A 48 1.29 -48.13 0.29
CA THR A 48 2.73 -48.48 0.36
C THR A 48 3.48 -48.06 -0.90
N HIS A 49 2.79 -47.98 -2.03
CA HIS A 49 3.37 -47.62 -3.33
C HIS A 49 2.42 -46.69 -4.08
N VAL A 50 2.95 -45.55 -4.53
CA VAL A 50 2.28 -44.61 -5.42
C VAL A 50 3.19 -44.30 -6.60
N ASP A 51 2.74 -44.54 -7.83
CA ASP A 51 3.50 -44.19 -9.03
C ASP A 51 2.80 -43.09 -9.83
N LEU A 52 3.49 -41.96 -10.00
CA LEU A 52 3.03 -40.77 -10.71
C LEU A 52 3.97 -40.41 -11.88
N ARG A 53 4.93 -41.28 -12.23
CA ARG A 53 5.89 -41.03 -13.31
C ARG A 53 5.19 -40.84 -14.65
N GLY A 54 5.83 -40.16 -15.60
CA GLY A 54 5.28 -39.95 -16.94
C GLY A 54 4.14 -38.93 -17.05
N ASN A 55 3.80 -38.21 -15.97
CA ASN A 55 2.82 -37.13 -15.99
C ASN A 55 3.49 -35.74 -16.13
N PRO A 56 2.91 -34.80 -16.90
CA PRO A 56 3.48 -33.48 -17.13
C PRO A 56 3.16 -32.48 -16.01
N PHE A 57 3.65 -32.73 -14.80
CA PHE A 57 3.33 -31.88 -13.64
C PHE A 57 3.73 -30.42 -13.82
N GLN A 58 2.78 -29.53 -13.59
CA GLN A 58 2.99 -28.10 -13.40
C GLN A 58 3.37 -27.89 -11.93
N CYS A 59 4.66 -27.69 -11.67
CA CYS A 59 5.23 -27.50 -10.34
C CYS A 59 5.02 -26.07 -9.83
N ASP A 60 3.75 -25.67 -9.78
CA ASP A 60 3.25 -24.46 -9.15
C ASP A 60 2.62 -24.77 -7.79
N CYS A 61 1.88 -23.82 -7.23
CA CYS A 61 1.25 -23.96 -5.92
C CYS A 61 0.28 -25.12 -5.77
N ARG A 62 -0.28 -25.62 -6.87
CA ARG A 62 -1.20 -26.77 -6.86
C ARG A 62 -0.47 -28.07 -6.51
N VAL A 63 0.85 -28.16 -6.74
CA VAL A 63 1.65 -29.35 -6.39
C VAL A 63 2.23 -29.29 -4.97
N LEU A 64 2.13 -28.14 -4.29
CA LEU A 64 2.76 -27.92 -2.99
C LEU A 64 2.32 -28.96 -1.94
N TRP A 65 1.03 -29.31 -1.92
CA TRP A 65 0.52 -30.31 -0.98
C TRP A 65 1.15 -31.68 -1.21
N LEU A 66 1.42 -32.05 -2.47
CA LEU A 66 2.03 -33.34 -2.82
C LEU A 66 3.49 -33.37 -2.35
N LEU A 67 4.22 -32.27 -2.56
CA LEU A 67 5.59 -32.10 -2.06
C LEU A 67 5.68 -32.24 -0.54
N GLN A 68 4.70 -31.71 0.19
CA GLN A 68 4.62 -31.81 1.64
C GLN A 68 4.14 -33.20 2.12
N TRP A 69 3.30 -33.86 1.33
CA TRP A 69 2.73 -35.18 1.67
C TRP A 69 3.73 -36.31 1.51
N MET A 70 4.54 -36.31 0.44
CA MET A 70 5.51 -37.37 0.14
C MET A 70 6.46 -37.73 1.30
N PRO A 71 7.12 -36.77 1.98
CA PRO A 71 8.00 -37.11 3.11
C PRO A 71 7.23 -37.51 4.37
N ALA A 72 5.92 -37.23 4.45
CA ALA A 72 5.09 -37.51 5.62
C ALA A 72 4.42 -38.89 5.59
N VAL A 73 4.47 -39.59 4.45
CA VAL A 73 3.83 -40.90 4.27
C VAL A 73 4.86 -42.03 4.27
N ASN A 74 4.50 -43.18 4.85
CA ASN A 74 5.29 -44.41 4.77
C ASN A 74 5.03 -45.17 3.46
N ALA A 75 5.12 -44.48 2.32
CA ALA A 75 4.92 -45.05 0.98
C ALA A 75 6.09 -44.69 0.06
N SER A 76 6.47 -45.62 -0.83
CA SER A 76 7.35 -45.32 -1.95
C SER A 76 6.57 -44.53 -3.00
N VAL A 77 6.95 -43.26 -3.22
CA VAL A 77 6.29 -42.39 -4.19
C VAL A 77 7.20 -42.16 -5.39
N GLY A 78 6.91 -42.79 -6.52
CA GLY A 78 7.53 -42.53 -7.81
C GLY A 78 7.00 -41.23 -8.41
N THR A 79 7.86 -40.25 -8.67
CA THR A 79 7.48 -38.99 -9.31
C THR A 79 8.36 -38.73 -10.52
N GLY A 80 7.81 -38.05 -11.52
CA GLY A 80 8.57 -37.53 -12.66
C GLY A 80 9.22 -36.17 -12.37
N ALA A 81 9.80 -35.60 -13.43
CA ALA A 81 10.25 -34.23 -13.46
C ALA A 81 9.10 -33.26 -13.76
N CYS A 82 9.25 -32.01 -13.35
CA CYS A 82 8.31 -30.94 -13.68
C CYS A 82 8.31 -30.65 -15.18
N ALA A 83 7.12 -30.50 -15.76
CA ALA A 83 6.96 -29.99 -17.12
C ALA A 83 6.99 -28.45 -17.16
N GLY A 84 6.56 -27.79 -16.09
CA GLY A 84 6.58 -26.34 -15.94
C GLY A 84 6.47 -25.91 -14.47
N PRO A 85 6.50 -24.60 -14.17
CA PRO A 85 6.79 -23.49 -15.07
C PRO A 85 8.24 -23.53 -15.59
N THR A 86 8.60 -22.72 -16.59
CA THR A 86 9.92 -22.76 -17.28
C THR A 86 11.12 -22.76 -16.34
N ALA A 87 11.05 -22.03 -15.22
CA ALA A 87 12.12 -21.97 -14.22
C ALA A 87 12.36 -23.31 -13.47
N LEU A 88 11.35 -24.18 -13.44
CA LEU A 88 11.37 -25.47 -12.76
C LEU A 88 11.30 -26.67 -13.72
N ALA A 89 11.14 -26.42 -15.02
CA ALA A 89 11.08 -27.47 -16.04
C ALA A 89 12.30 -28.40 -15.93
N HIS A 90 12.05 -29.70 -16.12
CA HIS A 90 13.02 -30.80 -16.00
C HIS A 90 13.63 -31.02 -14.60
N ARG A 91 13.32 -30.21 -13.59
CA ARG A 91 13.71 -30.51 -12.21
C ARG A 91 12.85 -31.63 -11.65
N GLN A 92 13.47 -32.55 -10.90
CA GLN A 92 12.74 -33.63 -10.26
C GLN A 92 11.83 -33.10 -9.16
N LEU A 93 10.53 -33.45 -9.22
CA LEU A 93 9.49 -32.94 -8.32
C LEU A 93 9.89 -33.19 -6.86
N ARG A 94 10.33 -34.41 -6.52
CA ARG A 94 10.79 -34.79 -5.17
C ARG A 94 11.99 -34.00 -4.61
N HIS A 95 12.73 -33.27 -5.45
CA HIS A 95 13.90 -32.49 -5.02
C HIS A 95 13.58 -31.00 -4.86
N LEU A 96 12.34 -30.59 -5.12
CA LEU A 96 11.93 -29.22 -4.88
C LEU A 96 11.73 -28.98 -3.37
N ASP A 97 12.16 -27.81 -2.89
CA ASP A 97 11.94 -27.41 -1.52
C ASP A 97 10.54 -26.77 -1.38
N PRO A 98 9.62 -27.34 -0.57
CA PRO A 98 8.32 -26.73 -0.33
C PRO A 98 8.38 -25.28 0.16
N LYS A 99 9.46 -24.87 0.83
CA LYS A 99 9.61 -23.51 1.38
C LYS A 99 9.84 -22.44 0.32
N THR A 100 10.29 -22.81 -0.89
CA THR A 100 10.52 -21.83 -1.97
C THR A 100 9.24 -21.42 -2.70
N PHE A 101 8.12 -22.11 -2.44
CA PHE A 101 6.84 -21.85 -3.08
C PHE A 101 6.11 -20.66 -2.43
N LYS A 102 5.97 -19.55 -3.16
CA LYS A 102 5.21 -18.37 -2.74
C LYS A 102 3.72 -18.53 -3.10
N CYS A 103 2.99 -19.34 -2.34
CA CYS A 103 1.59 -19.74 -2.64
C CYS A 103 0.50 -18.90 -2.01
N ARG A 104 0.82 -17.64 -1.74
CA ARG A 104 -0.13 -16.63 -1.30
C ARG A 104 -0.22 -15.56 -2.38
N ALA A 105 -1.42 -15.36 -2.89
CA ALA A 105 -1.76 -14.20 -3.68
C ALA A 105 -2.52 -13.18 -2.83
N ILE A 106 -2.46 -11.94 -3.28
CA ILE A 106 -3.22 -10.84 -2.70
C ILE A 106 -4.01 -10.19 -3.83
N GLU A 107 -5.20 -9.70 -3.50
CA GLU A 107 -6.09 -9.04 -4.45
C GLU A 107 -6.76 -7.86 -3.75
N LEU A 108 -6.77 -6.70 -4.41
CA LEU A 108 -7.58 -5.55 -4.03
C LEU A 108 -8.82 -5.53 -4.93
N SER A 109 -9.94 -6.01 -4.40
CA SER A 109 -11.23 -6.06 -5.08
C SER A 109 -12.03 -4.79 -4.81
N TRP A 110 -12.82 -4.33 -5.77
CA TRP A 110 -13.71 -3.19 -5.54
C TRP A 110 -14.74 -3.52 -4.45
N PHE A 111 -14.95 -2.60 -3.50
CA PHE A 111 -15.87 -2.81 -2.37
C PHE A 111 -17.07 -1.86 -2.39
N GLN A 112 -16.83 -0.54 -2.40
CA GLN A 112 -17.91 0.46 -2.48
C GLN A 112 -17.42 1.80 -3.04
N MET A 113 -18.36 2.67 -3.41
CA MET A 113 -18.11 4.10 -3.62
C MET A 113 -18.46 4.90 -2.36
N VAL A 114 -17.73 6.00 -2.14
CA VAL A 114 -18.12 7.04 -1.16
C VAL A 114 -19.01 8.10 -1.80
N GLY A 115 -19.01 8.20 -3.14
CA GLY A 115 -19.98 8.97 -3.94
C GLY A 115 -19.52 10.37 -4.35
N GLU A 116 -18.47 10.91 -3.73
CA GLU A 116 -17.98 12.25 -4.04
C GLU A 116 -16.47 12.28 -4.30
N SER A 117 -16.02 13.33 -4.99
CA SER A 117 -14.60 13.55 -5.26
C SER A 117 -13.85 14.02 -4.02
N ALA A 118 -12.57 13.68 -3.96
CA ALA A 118 -11.65 14.06 -2.91
C ALA A 118 -10.26 14.29 -3.49
N LEU A 119 -9.52 15.24 -2.90
CA LEU A 119 -8.12 15.50 -3.24
C LEU A 119 -7.16 14.73 -2.32
N GLY A 120 -7.55 14.53 -1.06
CA GLY A 120 -6.76 13.81 -0.07
C GLY A 120 -7.61 12.83 0.73
N VAL A 121 -6.97 11.78 1.21
CA VAL A 121 -7.56 10.81 2.14
C VAL A 121 -6.52 10.43 3.18
N GLU A 122 -6.93 10.43 4.45
CA GLU A 122 -6.09 10.04 5.59
C GLU A 122 -6.85 9.10 6.50
N SER A 123 -6.15 8.10 7.05
CA SER A 123 -6.69 7.23 8.09
C SER A 123 -6.14 7.63 9.45
N PHE A 124 -6.95 7.54 10.50
CA PHE A 124 -6.51 7.82 11.86
C PHE A 124 -7.31 7.00 12.87
N SER A 125 -6.74 6.77 14.05
CA SER A 125 -7.45 6.14 15.17
C SER A 125 -7.78 7.19 16.22
N TYR A 126 -9.04 7.22 16.66
CA TYR A 126 -9.50 8.10 17.72
C TYR A 126 -10.40 7.30 18.66
N GLN A 127 -10.08 7.32 19.95
CA GLN A 127 -10.78 6.51 20.97
C GLN A 127 -10.77 5.00 20.67
N GLY A 128 -9.69 4.50 20.06
CA GLY A 128 -9.57 3.09 19.67
C GLY A 128 -10.35 2.70 18.41
N GLU A 129 -11.18 3.59 17.88
CA GLU A 129 -11.95 3.35 16.66
C GLU A 129 -11.23 3.91 15.43
N PRO A 130 -11.24 3.19 14.29
CA PRO A 130 -10.60 3.62 13.06
C PRO A 130 -11.52 4.56 12.27
N HIS A 131 -10.96 5.67 11.81
CA HIS A 131 -11.65 6.73 11.08
C HIS A 131 -10.90 7.06 9.79
N VAL A 132 -11.63 7.65 8.84
CA VAL A 132 -11.06 8.21 7.61
C VAL A 132 -11.49 9.65 7.48
N VAL A 133 -10.61 10.53 7.03
CA VAL A 133 -10.97 11.89 6.63
C VAL A 133 -10.69 12.09 5.15
N LEU A 134 -11.66 12.71 4.46
CA LEU A 134 -11.55 13.10 3.06
C LEU A 134 -11.47 14.62 2.94
N ALA A 135 -10.50 15.11 2.16
CA ALA A 135 -10.43 16.52 1.76
C ALA A 135 -11.22 16.71 0.46
N GLN A 136 -12.37 17.38 0.52
CA GLN A 136 -13.29 17.51 -0.60
C GLN A 136 -13.38 18.96 -1.08
N PRO A 137 -12.54 19.39 -2.04
CA PRO A 137 -12.45 20.79 -2.45
C PRO A 137 -13.77 21.33 -3.02
N PHE A 138 -14.49 20.52 -3.81
CA PHE A 138 -15.72 20.94 -4.49
C PHE A 138 -16.93 21.00 -3.55
N ALA A 139 -17.00 20.08 -2.58
CA ALA A 139 -17.99 20.15 -1.50
C ALA A 139 -17.60 21.21 -0.45
N GLY A 140 -16.33 21.65 -0.44
CA GLY A 140 -15.84 22.67 0.49
C GLY A 140 -15.77 22.18 1.93
N ARG A 141 -15.35 20.92 2.15
CA ARG A 141 -15.34 20.31 3.48
C ARG A 141 -14.22 19.30 3.71
N CYS A 142 -13.85 19.12 4.98
CA CYS A 142 -13.26 17.85 5.44
C CYS A 142 -14.39 16.95 5.93
N LEU A 143 -14.51 15.75 5.35
CA LEU A 143 -15.55 14.77 5.73
C LEU A 143 -14.92 13.63 6.52
N ILE A 144 -15.35 13.44 7.77
CA ILE A 144 -14.94 12.31 8.60
C ILE A 144 -15.93 11.16 8.41
N LEU A 145 -15.39 9.98 8.12
CA LEU A 145 -16.13 8.73 7.94
C LEU A 145 -15.80 7.77 9.09
N THR A 146 -16.82 7.04 9.53
CA THR A 146 -16.71 5.94 10.48
C THR A 146 -17.30 4.66 9.89
N TRP A 147 -16.96 3.52 10.46
CA TRP A 147 -17.51 2.23 10.06
C TRP A 147 -18.87 1.97 10.73
N ASP A 148 -19.89 1.69 9.93
CA ASP A 148 -21.18 1.21 10.43
C ASP A 148 -21.14 -0.33 10.50
N TYR A 149 -21.03 -0.87 11.72
CA TYR A 149 -20.96 -2.32 11.95
C TYR A 149 -22.25 -3.05 11.56
N SER A 150 -23.41 -2.38 11.59
CA SER A 150 -24.69 -2.99 11.22
C SER A 150 -24.84 -3.06 9.70
N LEU A 151 -24.48 -1.98 9.00
CA LEU A 151 -24.58 -1.88 7.54
C LEU A 151 -23.34 -2.39 6.81
N GLN A 152 -22.27 -2.73 7.53
CA GLN A 152 -20.99 -3.19 7.00
C GLN A 152 -20.45 -2.24 5.91
N ARG A 153 -20.54 -0.93 6.15
CA ARG A 153 -20.10 0.11 5.21
C ARG A 153 -19.59 1.35 5.93
N PHE A 154 -18.79 2.16 5.23
CA PHE A 154 -18.42 3.48 5.74
C PHE A 154 -19.58 4.46 5.61
N ARG A 155 -19.77 5.30 6.64
CA ARG A 155 -20.77 6.38 6.67
C ARG A 155 -20.17 7.69 7.17
N PRO A 156 -20.70 8.85 6.75
CA PRO A 156 -20.41 10.14 7.36
C PRO A 156 -20.64 10.15 8.87
N GLU A 157 -19.69 10.68 9.63
CA GLU A 157 -19.82 10.94 11.06
C GLU A 157 -19.91 12.45 11.34
N GLU A 158 -18.94 13.22 10.85
CA GLU A 158 -18.85 14.67 11.08
C GLU A 158 -18.29 15.37 9.84
N GLU A 159 -18.74 16.59 9.61
CA GLU A 159 -18.34 17.45 8.50
C GLU A 159 -17.78 18.77 9.02
N LEU A 160 -16.62 19.18 8.52
CA LEU A 160 -16.00 20.45 8.84
C LEU A 160 -16.05 21.35 7.60
N SER A 161 -16.75 22.48 7.69
CA SER A 161 -16.82 23.45 6.59
C SER A 161 -15.45 24.07 6.34
N ALA A 162 -14.86 23.75 5.19
CA ALA A 162 -13.53 24.17 4.78
C ALA A 162 -13.51 24.45 3.26
N PRO A 163 -14.05 25.59 2.80
CA PRO A 163 -14.08 25.93 1.38
C PRO A 163 -12.68 25.90 0.76
N SER A 164 -12.56 25.27 -0.41
CA SER A 164 -11.29 25.12 -1.15
C SER A 164 -10.18 24.42 -0.36
N VAL A 165 -10.55 23.45 0.47
CA VAL A 165 -9.59 22.59 1.18
C VAL A 165 -8.78 21.74 0.21
N VAL A 166 -7.49 21.60 0.47
CA VAL A 166 -6.57 20.75 -0.28
C VAL A 166 -6.07 19.57 0.54
N SER A 167 -5.91 19.74 1.85
CA SER A 167 -5.46 18.69 2.76
C SER A 167 -6.18 18.81 4.11
N CYS A 168 -6.58 17.67 4.66
CA CYS A 168 -7.17 17.53 5.99
C CYS A 168 -6.28 16.58 6.80
N LYS A 169 -5.48 17.11 7.72
CA LYS A 169 -4.49 16.33 8.47
C LYS A 169 -4.94 16.13 9.93
N PRO A 170 -5.29 14.90 10.35
CA PRO A 170 -5.68 14.62 11.72
C PRO A 170 -4.47 14.51 12.65
N LEU A 171 -4.63 14.92 13.91
CA LEU A 171 -3.66 14.69 14.98
C LEU A 171 -4.40 14.37 16.27
N VAL A 172 -4.10 13.22 16.87
CA VAL A 172 -4.70 12.79 18.14
C VAL A 172 -3.67 12.91 19.26
N LEU A 173 -4.04 13.64 20.32
CA LEU A 173 -3.22 13.85 21.52
C LEU A 173 -4.04 13.50 22.77
N GLY A 174 -3.92 12.25 23.22
CA GLY A 174 -4.73 11.72 24.32
C GLY A 174 -6.23 11.81 23.99
N PRO A 175 -7.05 12.52 24.79
CA PRO A 175 -8.48 12.69 24.51
C PRO A 175 -8.79 13.77 23.46
N ARG A 176 -7.79 14.49 22.96
CA ARG A 176 -7.98 15.61 22.03
C ARG A 176 -7.78 15.16 20.59
N LEU A 177 -8.64 15.62 19.70
CA LEU A 177 -8.45 15.50 18.25
C LEU A 177 -8.28 16.89 17.66
N PHE A 178 -7.21 17.08 16.89
CA PHE A 178 -6.97 18.25 16.06
C PHE A 178 -7.16 17.86 14.60
N MET A 179 -7.69 18.77 13.80
CA MET A 179 -7.77 18.64 12.35
C MET A 179 -7.24 19.91 11.71
N LEU A 180 -6.12 19.80 11.00
CA LEU A 180 -5.62 20.88 10.16
C LEU A 180 -6.35 20.81 8.82
N ALA A 181 -7.00 21.91 8.41
CA ALA A 181 -7.58 22.08 7.08
C ALA A 181 -6.75 23.11 6.31
N ALA A 182 -5.91 22.65 5.39
CA ALA A 182 -5.12 23.49 4.51
C ALA A 182 -5.98 23.98 3.34
N ARG A 183 -6.06 25.29 3.10
CA ARG A 183 -7.05 25.88 2.18
C ARG A 183 -6.43 26.88 1.21
N LEU A 184 -6.80 26.81 -0.06
CA LEU A 184 -6.35 27.75 -1.10
C LEU A 184 -6.90 29.16 -0.90
N TRP A 185 -8.08 29.28 -0.28
CA TRP A 185 -8.79 30.55 -0.10
C TRP A 185 -9.36 30.63 1.32
N GLY A 186 -9.36 31.83 1.91
CA GLY A 186 -9.91 32.07 3.25
C GLY A 186 -9.02 31.59 4.40
N GLY A 187 -7.76 31.24 4.12
CA GLY A 187 -6.76 30.84 5.11
C GLY A 187 -6.91 29.40 5.62
N SER A 188 -5.77 28.75 5.87
CA SER A 188 -5.72 27.44 6.54
C SER A 188 -6.22 27.56 7.98
N GLN A 189 -6.92 26.54 8.47
CA GLN A 189 -7.64 26.56 9.75
C GLN A 189 -7.34 25.31 10.56
N LEU A 190 -7.13 25.48 11.86
CA LEU A 190 -7.10 24.40 12.84
C LEU A 190 -8.49 24.24 13.45
N TRP A 191 -8.93 23.00 13.54
CA TRP A 191 -10.09 22.59 14.32
C TRP A 191 -9.62 21.73 15.49
N ALA A 192 -10.33 21.80 16.61
CA ALA A 192 -10.05 20.96 17.75
C ALA A 192 -11.33 20.45 18.41
N ARG A 193 -11.23 19.22 18.91
CA ARG A 193 -12.20 18.54 19.76
C ARG A 193 -11.49 18.30 21.11
N PRO A 194 -11.82 19.06 22.17
CA PRO A 194 -11.10 19.00 23.44
C PRO A 194 -11.25 17.69 24.22
N SER A 195 -12.37 16.99 24.03
CA SER A 195 -12.68 15.73 24.70
C SER A 195 -13.64 14.88 23.85
N PRO A 196 -13.74 13.57 24.12
CA PRO A 196 -14.77 12.72 23.51
C PRO A 196 -16.18 13.27 23.75
N GLY A 197 -17.05 13.10 22.75
CA GLY A 197 -18.45 13.57 22.80
C GLY A 197 -18.68 15.04 22.41
N LEU A 198 -17.61 15.85 22.30
CA LEU A 198 -17.72 17.20 21.74
C LEU A 198 -17.55 17.18 20.21
N ARG A 199 -18.13 18.18 19.55
CA ARG A 199 -17.91 18.40 18.11
C ARG A 199 -16.58 19.09 17.84
N LEU A 200 -16.03 18.87 16.66
CA LEU A 200 -14.90 19.66 16.17
C LEU A 200 -15.36 21.11 15.97
N ALA A 201 -14.59 22.06 16.48
CA ALA A 201 -14.82 23.49 16.28
C ALA A 201 -13.55 24.18 15.78
N PRO A 202 -13.66 25.23 14.95
CA PRO A 202 -12.50 25.99 14.51
C PRO A 202 -11.89 26.72 15.71
N THR A 203 -10.58 26.58 15.90
CA THR A 203 -9.87 27.17 17.06
C THR A 203 -8.81 28.19 16.68
N GLN A 204 -8.15 28.03 15.52
CA GLN A 204 -7.02 28.89 15.15
C GLN A 204 -6.85 29.02 13.63
N ALA A 205 -6.68 30.25 13.14
CA ALA A 205 -6.20 30.48 11.78
C ALA A 205 -4.68 30.24 11.70
N LEU A 206 -4.23 29.43 10.74
CA LEU A 206 -2.85 28.97 10.65
C LEU A 206 -2.05 29.84 9.68
N ALA A 207 -1.11 30.60 10.23
CA ALA A 207 -0.11 31.39 9.50
C ALA A 207 -0.64 32.17 8.27
N PRO A 208 -1.71 32.99 8.41
CA PRO A 208 -2.43 33.58 7.27
C PRO A 208 -1.60 34.54 6.40
N ARG A 209 -0.44 35.00 6.88
CA ARG A 209 0.49 35.85 6.13
C ARG A 209 1.63 35.08 5.44
N ARG A 210 1.78 33.79 5.74
CA ARG A 210 2.85 32.92 5.19
C ARG A 210 2.30 31.84 4.28
N LEU A 211 1.14 31.27 4.62
CA LEU A 211 0.44 30.26 3.83
C LEU A 211 -0.58 30.94 2.92
N LEU A 212 -0.24 31.04 1.64
CA LEU A 212 -1.03 31.70 0.61
C LEU A 212 -1.64 30.70 -0.39
N ARG A 213 -0.86 29.68 -0.80
CA ARG A 213 -1.32 28.61 -1.71
C ARG A 213 -0.83 27.26 -1.18
N PRO A 214 -1.33 26.81 -0.02
CA PRO A 214 -0.99 25.48 0.47
C PRO A 214 -1.39 24.43 -0.57
N ASN A 215 -0.55 23.42 -0.76
CA ASN A 215 -0.80 22.31 -1.66
C ASN A 215 -0.81 20.96 -0.93
N ASP A 216 0.03 20.82 0.09
CA ASP A 216 0.18 19.62 0.88
C ASP A 216 0.43 19.98 2.36
N ALA A 217 0.13 19.03 3.26
CA ALA A 217 0.43 19.16 4.68
C ALA A 217 0.83 17.81 5.27
N GLU A 218 1.92 17.82 6.04
CA GLU A 218 2.42 16.65 6.75
C GLU A 218 2.52 16.85 8.26
N LEU A 219 2.37 15.74 9.01
CA LEU A 219 2.52 15.70 10.46
C LEU A 219 3.86 15.03 10.81
N LEU A 220 4.62 15.64 11.72
CA LEU A 220 5.88 15.10 12.20
C LEU A 220 6.12 15.41 13.66
N TRP A 221 6.95 14.60 14.31
CA TRP A 221 7.36 14.80 15.70
C TRP A 221 8.80 15.31 15.75
N LEU A 222 8.99 16.44 16.41
CA LEU A 222 10.29 17.10 16.57
C LEU A 222 10.53 17.36 18.05
N ASP A 223 11.61 16.80 18.59
CA ASP A 223 11.99 16.95 20.00
C ASP A 223 10.82 16.65 20.97
N GLY A 224 10.05 15.60 20.68
CA GLY A 224 8.89 15.17 21.46
C GLY A 224 7.63 16.03 21.30
N ARG A 225 7.60 16.98 20.36
CA ARG A 225 6.45 17.85 20.09
C ARG A 225 5.89 17.59 18.70
N PRO A 226 4.55 17.57 18.53
CA PRO A 226 3.95 17.45 17.21
C PRO A 226 4.04 18.79 16.48
N CYS A 227 4.40 18.73 15.21
CA CYS A 227 4.43 19.86 14.30
C CYS A 227 3.74 19.47 12.98
N PHE A 228 3.10 20.45 12.35
CA PHE A 228 2.69 20.34 10.96
C PHE A 228 3.68 21.09 10.08
N VAL A 229 4.03 20.52 8.94
CA VAL A 229 4.63 21.27 7.84
C VAL A 229 3.58 21.43 6.75
N VAL A 230 3.40 22.66 6.25
CA VAL A 230 2.45 22.93 5.17
C VAL A 230 3.23 23.48 3.99
N ALA A 231 3.25 22.71 2.89
CA ALA A 231 3.92 23.07 1.65
C ALA A 231 3.12 24.14 0.90
N ASP A 232 3.78 25.23 0.50
CA ASP A 232 3.15 26.34 -0.23
C ASP A 232 3.63 26.41 -1.69
N ALA A 233 2.70 26.29 -2.62
CA ALA A 233 2.98 26.29 -4.06
C ALA A 233 3.09 27.70 -4.67
N SER A 234 3.00 28.77 -3.87
CA SER A 234 3.20 30.14 -4.33
C SER A 234 4.59 30.66 -4.01
N LYS A 235 5.12 31.52 -4.90
CA LYS A 235 6.42 32.17 -4.68
C LYS A 235 6.40 33.18 -3.52
N ALA A 236 5.24 33.81 -3.27
CA ALA A 236 5.10 34.84 -2.24
C ALA A 236 4.80 34.23 -0.85
N GLY A 237 4.22 33.04 -0.83
CA GLY A 237 4.09 32.24 0.39
C GLY A 237 5.41 31.56 0.74
N SER A 238 5.42 30.89 1.88
CA SER A 238 6.54 30.05 2.29
C SER A 238 6.04 28.79 2.95
N THR A 239 6.62 27.64 2.58
CA THR A 239 6.43 26.40 3.32
C THR A 239 6.75 26.65 4.79
N THR A 240 5.82 26.31 5.68
CA THR A 240 5.89 26.75 7.09
C THR A 240 5.78 25.56 8.02
N LEU A 241 6.75 25.43 8.92
CA LEU A 241 6.72 24.52 10.06
C LEU A 241 5.93 25.19 11.20
N LEU A 242 4.86 24.54 11.63
CA LEU A 242 3.93 24.95 12.68
C LEU A 242 4.03 23.95 13.84
N CYS A 243 4.62 24.33 14.96
CA CYS A 243 4.78 23.42 16.10
C CYS A 243 3.79 23.72 17.21
N GLN A 244 3.41 22.68 17.96
CA GLN A 244 2.52 22.84 19.10
C GLN A 244 3.17 23.73 20.18
N ASP A 245 2.42 24.74 20.60
CA ASP A 245 2.72 25.55 21.78
C ASP A 245 1.41 25.85 22.52
N GLY A 246 1.30 25.34 23.76
CA GLY A 246 0.06 25.38 24.52
C GLY A 246 -1.14 24.76 23.77
N PRO A 247 -2.26 25.48 23.59
CA PRO A 247 -3.47 24.95 22.95
C PRO A 247 -3.45 24.98 21.41
N GLY A 248 -2.42 25.60 20.80
CA GLY A 248 -2.39 25.88 19.36
C GLY A 248 -1.09 25.46 18.68
N PHE A 249 -1.00 25.80 17.38
CA PHE A 249 0.16 25.53 16.53
C PHE A 249 0.69 26.83 15.94
N TYR A 250 1.97 27.13 16.18
CA TYR A 250 2.55 28.42 15.85
C TYR A 250 3.77 28.27 14.93
N PRO A 251 3.99 29.23 14.01
CA PRO A 251 5.13 29.18 13.08
C PRO A 251 6.46 29.16 13.81
N ARG A 252 7.25 28.10 13.56
CA ARG A 252 8.59 27.93 14.12
C ARG A 252 9.69 28.24 13.11
N GLN A 253 9.43 27.94 11.84
CA GLN A 253 10.38 28.13 10.75
C GLN A 253 9.64 28.26 9.41
N SER A 254 10.10 29.18 8.56
CA SER A 254 9.77 29.20 7.13
C SER A 254 10.89 28.52 6.35
N LEU A 255 10.51 27.73 5.36
CA LEU A 255 11.39 26.92 4.53
C LEU A 255 11.25 27.32 3.06
N HIS A 256 12.33 27.11 2.31
CA HIS A 256 12.36 27.15 0.85
C HIS A 256 11.73 28.39 0.20
N ALA A 257 12.10 29.57 0.71
CA ALA A 257 11.57 30.86 0.22
C ALA A 257 11.68 30.99 -1.31
N TRP A 258 10.65 31.56 -1.94
CA TRP A 258 10.54 31.81 -3.39
C TRP A 258 10.40 30.56 -4.28
N HIS A 259 10.24 29.38 -3.68
CA HIS A 259 9.97 28.14 -4.39
C HIS A 259 8.46 27.87 -4.45
N ARG A 260 8.05 26.96 -5.33
CA ARG A 260 6.66 26.52 -5.47
C ARG A 260 6.58 25.08 -4.97
N ASP A 261 6.58 24.93 -3.66
CA ASP A 261 6.60 23.61 -3.04
C ASP A 261 5.27 22.90 -3.26
N THR A 262 5.34 21.72 -3.85
CA THR A 262 4.18 20.90 -4.20
C THR A 262 3.88 19.87 -3.12
N ASP A 263 4.91 19.40 -2.41
CA ASP A 263 4.76 18.31 -1.45
C ASP A 263 5.84 18.41 -0.37
N ALA A 264 5.48 18.01 0.84
CA ALA A 264 6.39 17.82 1.95
C ALA A 264 6.34 16.37 2.39
N GLU A 265 7.50 15.77 2.69
CA GLU A 265 7.57 14.41 3.20
C GLU A 265 8.46 14.36 4.42
N ALA A 266 7.87 14.05 5.57
CA ALA A 266 8.61 13.82 6.80
C ALA A 266 9.08 12.37 6.86
N LEU A 267 10.36 12.17 7.18
CA LEU A 267 10.96 10.85 7.30
C LEU A 267 12.06 10.84 8.35
N GLU A 268 12.42 9.65 8.80
CA GLU A 268 13.55 9.45 9.71
C GLU A 268 14.68 8.74 8.96
N LEU A 269 15.88 9.30 9.02
CA LEU A 269 17.11 8.70 8.49
C LEU A 269 18.13 8.65 9.61
N ASP A 270 18.70 7.48 9.86
CA ASP A 270 19.72 7.24 10.89
C ASP A 270 19.29 7.73 12.29
N GLY A 271 18.01 7.51 12.65
CA GLY A 271 17.46 7.93 13.94
C GLY A 271 17.17 9.43 14.07
N ARG A 272 17.26 10.20 12.96
CA ARG A 272 17.11 11.66 12.98
C ARG A 272 15.98 12.12 12.07
N PRO A 273 15.16 13.10 12.51
CA PRO A 273 14.14 13.70 11.66
C PRO A 273 14.74 14.41 10.45
N HIS A 274 14.17 14.11 9.29
CA HIS A 274 14.45 14.75 8.01
C HIS A 274 13.14 15.21 7.38
N LEU A 275 13.27 16.13 6.43
CA LEU A 275 12.16 16.64 5.65
C LEU A 275 12.59 16.74 4.19
N LEU A 276 11.82 16.15 3.29
CA LEU A 276 11.96 16.34 1.85
C LEU A 276 10.93 17.34 1.38
N LEU A 277 11.36 18.31 0.56
CA LEU A 277 10.45 19.21 -0.15
C LEU A 277 10.60 18.98 -1.66
N ALA A 278 9.48 18.70 -2.33
CA ALA A 278 9.38 18.71 -3.77
C ALA A 278 8.82 20.06 -4.24
N SER A 279 9.31 20.56 -5.37
CA SER A 279 8.88 21.86 -5.91
C SER A 279 8.83 21.83 -7.43
N ALA A 280 7.89 22.58 -8.01
CA ALA A 280 7.68 22.61 -9.45
C ALA A 280 8.97 23.01 -10.22
N SER A 281 9.35 22.21 -11.21
CA SER A 281 10.54 22.41 -12.05
C SER A 281 11.84 22.56 -11.26
N GLN A 282 11.96 21.87 -10.13
CA GLN A 282 13.14 21.83 -9.28
C GLN A 282 13.48 20.38 -8.89
N ARG A 283 14.65 20.20 -8.28
CA ARG A 283 15.03 18.93 -7.64
C ARG A 283 14.51 18.89 -6.20
N PRO A 284 14.06 17.73 -5.68
CA PRO A 284 13.73 17.59 -4.28
C PRO A 284 14.90 17.96 -3.38
N VAL A 285 14.60 18.64 -2.29
CA VAL A 285 15.59 19.12 -1.32
C VAL A 285 15.41 18.37 -0.01
N LEU A 286 16.48 17.74 0.45
CA LEU A 286 16.55 17.07 1.74
C LEU A 286 17.04 18.05 2.81
N PHE A 287 16.24 18.20 3.86
CA PHE A 287 16.56 18.92 5.07
C PHE A 287 16.80 17.93 6.21
N HIS A 288 17.68 18.31 7.15
CA HIS A 288 17.93 17.56 8.37
C HIS A 288 17.65 18.43 9.60
N TRP A 289 17.08 17.84 10.65
CA TRP A 289 16.81 18.53 11.90
C TRP A 289 18.09 18.65 12.74
N LEU A 290 18.54 19.88 13.00
CA LEU A 290 19.73 20.16 13.79
C LEU A 290 19.54 21.44 14.61
N GLY A 291 19.81 21.38 15.92
CA GLY A 291 19.76 22.57 16.78
C GLY A 291 18.39 23.25 16.85
N GLY A 292 17.30 22.47 16.76
CA GLY A 292 15.93 22.99 16.86
C GLY A 292 15.40 23.69 15.60
N ARG A 293 16.01 23.41 14.44
CA ARG A 293 15.60 23.91 13.11
C ARG A 293 15.97 22.91 12.01
N PHE A 294 15.28 22.97 10.89
CA PHE A 294 15.67 22.27 9.67
C PHE A 294 16.75 23.06 8.93
N GLU A 295 17.81 22.38 8.52
CA GLU A 295 18.86 22.93 7.67
C GLU A 295 18.92 22.17 6.35
N ARG A 296 19.24 22.87 5.25
CA ARG A 296 19.37 22.22 3.93
C ARG A 296 20.59 21.32 3.95
N ARG A 297 20.41 20.03 3.65
CA ARG A 297 21.49 19.05 3.54
C ARG A 297 21.97 18.92 2.10
N THR A 298 21.09 18.53 1.19
CA THR A 298 21.42 18.27 -0.22
C THR A 298 20.17 18.27 -1.10
N ASP A 299 20.38 18.40 -2.41
CA ASP A 299 19.37 18.06 -3.42
C ASP A 299 19.45 16.56 -3.74
N ILE A 300 18.39 16.00 -4.32
CA ILE A 300 18.42 14.68 -4.98
C ILE A 300 18.77 14.90 -6.47
N PRO A 301 20.01 14.62 -6.91
CA PRO A 301 20.52 15.11 -8.20
C PRO A 301 19.85 14.44 -9.41
N GLU A 302 19.47 13.17 -9.33
CA GLU A 302 18.87 12.41 -10.43
C GLU A 302 17.36 12.67 -10.60
N ALA A 303 16.76 13.55 -9.79
CA ALA A 303 15.33 13.71 -9.65
C ALA A 303 14.83 15.12 -10.00
N GLU A 304 14.74 15.46 -11.29
CA GLU A 304 14.12 16.72 -11.73
C GLU A 304 12.59 16.64 -11.82
N ASP A 305 11.90 17.78 -11.60
CA ASP A 305 10.45 17.96 -11.78
C ASP A 305 9.59 16.89 -11.06
N VAL A 306 10.02 16.53 -9.85
CA VAL A 306 9.25 15.65 -8.98
C VAL A 306 8.07 16.42 -8.40
N TYR A 307 6.87 15.84 -8.51
CA TYR A 307 5.64 16.40 -7.98
C TYR A 307 5.48 16.12 -6.48
N ALA A 308 5.71 14.88 -6.07
CA ALA A 308 5.52 14.42 -4.70
C ALA A 308 6.48 13.29 -4.33
N THR A 309 6.78 13.16 -3.05
CA THR A 309 7.68 12.15 -2.51
C THR A 309 7.01 11.40 -1.36
N ARG A 310 7.09 10.06 -1.37
CA ARG A 310 6.62 9.26 -0.24
C ARG A 310 7.65 8.20 0.11
N HIS A 311 7.89 7.99 1.40
CA HIS A 311 8.85 6.99 1.86
C HIS A 311 8.19 5.71 2.38
N PHE A 312 8.96 4.64 2.41
CA PHE A 312 8.63 3.44 3.16
C PHE A 312 9.90 2.76 3.67
N GLN A 313 9.74 1.91 4.69
CA GLN A 313 10.83 1.14 5.27
C GLN A 313 10.59 -0.35 5.02
N ALA A 314 11.63 -1.05 4.56
CA ALA A 314 11.58 -2.50 4.34
C ALA A 314 12.95 -3.12 4.59
N GLY A 315 13.02 -4.20 5.37
CA GLY A 315 14.29 -4.91 5.62
C GLY A 315 15.36 -4.07 6.34
N GLY A 316 14.96 -2.99 7.05
CA GLY A 316 15.88 -2.04 7.68
C GLY A 316 16.38 -0.92 6.77
N ASP A 317 16.06 -0.98 5.47
CA ASP A 317 16.37 0.06 4.50
C ASP A 317 15.22 1.08 4.38
N VAL A 318 15.56 2.31 4.00
CA VAL A 318 14.60 3.38 3.69
C VAL A 318 14.56 3.59 2.18
N PHE A 319 13.34 3.59 1.63
CA PHE A 319 13.07 3.78 0.21
C PHE A 319 12.21 5.02 -0.03
N LEU A 320 12.35 5.61 -1.21
CA LEU A 320 11.49 6.70 -1.69
C LEU A 320 10.79 6.31 -2.99
N CYS A 321 9.52 6.65 -3.07
CA CYS A 321 8.74 6.74 -4.29
C CYS A 321 8.66 8.22 -4.69
N LEU A 322 9.28 8.58 -5.82
CA LEU A 322 9.25 9.92 -6.40
C LEU A 322 8.23 9.93 -7.54
N THR A 323 7.22 10.78 -7.42
CA THR A 323 6.13 10.89 -8.40
C THR A 323 6.45 11.96 -9.43
N ARG A 324 6.30 11.64 -10.72
CA ARG A 324 6.30 12.61 -11.81
C ARG A 324 4.98 12.57 -12.57
N TYR A 325 4.54 13.72 -13.07
CA TYR A 325 3.31 13.78 -13.88
C TYR A 325 3.45 13.03 -15.20
N ILE A 326 4.53 13.31 -15.95
CA ILE A 326 4.91 12.66 -17.21
C ILE A 326 6.39 12.27 -17.13
N GLY A 327 6.81 11.30 -17.93
CA GLY A 327 8.14 10.70 -17.87
C GLY A 327 8.14 9.53 -16.91
N ASP A 328 9.23 9.31 -16.20
CA ASP A 328 9.36 8.17 -15.30
C ASP A 328 9.36 8.61 -13.84
N SER A 329 8.44 8.02 -13.06
CA SER A 329 8.49 8.02 -11.60
C SER A 329 9.62 7.08 -11.16
N MET A 330 10.17 7.31 -9.97
CA MET A 330 11.39 6.62 -9.53
C MET A 330 11.21 5.99 -8.16
N VAL A 331 11.83 4.83 -7.99
CA VAL A 331 12.09 4.23 -6.68
C VAL A 331 13.56 4.45 -6.36
N MET A 332 13.85 4.96 -5.16
CA MET A 332 15.21 5.17 -4.68
C MET A 332 15.42 4.49 -3.33
N ARG A 333 16.67 4.16 -2.99
CA ARG A 333 17.08 3.61 -1.68
C ARG A 333 18.12 4.49 -1.03
N TRP A 334 18.02 4.64 0.29
CA TRP A 334 19.02 5.32 1.11
C TRP A 334 20.28 4.46 1.25
N ASP A 335 21.44 5.01 0.90
CA ASP A 335 22.74 4.31 1.01
C ASP A 335 23.54 4.66 2.29
N GLY A 336 22.93 5.42 3.22
CA GLY A 336 23.60 5.99 4.40
C GLY A 336 24.06 7.45 4.20
N SER A 337 24.20 7.89 2.94
CA SER A 337 24.66 9.24 2.61
C SER A 337 23.68 10.01 1.73
N MET A 338 23.10 9.34 0.73
CA MET A 338 22.15 9.90 -0.23
C MET A 338 21.17 8.84 -0.74
N PHE A 339 20.12 9.29 -1.42
CA PHE A 339 19.22 8.40 -2.13
C PHE A 339 19.79 8.03 -3.49
N ARG A 340 19.76 6.74 -3.83
CA ARG A 340 20.22 6.19 -5.11
C ARG A 340 19.07 5.60 -5.90
N PRO A 341 19.00 5.84 -7.21
CA PRO A 341 17.96 5.26 -8.05
C PRO A 341 18.06 3.73 -8.09
N LEU A 342 16.91 3.05 -7.95
CA LEU A 342 16.78 1.60 -8.06
C LEU A 342 15.95 1.19 -9.27
N GLN A 343 14.85 1.89 -9.51
CA GLN A 343 13.87 1.52 -10.53
C GLN A 343 13.20 2.77 -11.09
N GLN A 344 12.84 2.71 -12.37
CA GLN A 344 12.03 3.71 -13.05
C GLN A 344 10.73 3.06 -13.53
N LEU A 345 9.63 3.79 -13.38
CA LEU A 345 8.28 3.33 -13.71
C LEU A 345 7.56 4.41 -14.54
N PRO A 346 7.07 4.09 -15.75
CA PRO A 346 6.42 5.06 -16.62
C PRO A 346 5.20 5.71 -15.98
N SER A 347 5.19 7.04 -15.99
CA SER A 347 4.09 7.85 -15.46
C SER A 347 3.23 8.40 -16.59
N ARG A 348 1.92 8.17 -16.47
CA ARG A 348 0.92 8.58 -17.47
C ARG A 348 -0.08 9.53 -16.82
N GLY A 349 0.38 10.74 -16.54
CA GLY A 349 -0.39 11.73 -15.78
C GLY A 349 -0.49 11.37 -14.29
N ALA A 350 0.62 10.96 -13.67
CA ALA A 350 0.62 10.49 -12.29
C ALA A 350 0.70 11.65 -11.29
N HIS A 351 -0.20 11.67 -10.33
CA HIS A 351 -0.19 12.62 -9.21
C HIS A 351 0.14 11.96 -7.87
N VAL A 352 0.19 10.63 -7.84
CA VAL A 352 0.42 9.87 -6.62
C VAL A 352 1.21 8.61 -6.94
N PHE A 353 2.25 8.37 -6.16
CA PHE A 353 2.96 7.11 -6.09
C PHE A 353 3.08 6.70 -4.62
N GLN A 354 2.02 6.06 -4.11
CA GLN A 354 1.85 5.84 -2.68
C GLN A 354 2.38 4.45 -2.27
N PRO A 355 3.47 4.35 -1.51
CA PRO A 355 3.79 3.12 -0.81
C PRO A 355 2.83 2.92 0.36
N LEU A 356 2.44 1.67 0.61
CA LEU A 356 1.56 1.34 1.72
C LEU A 356 1.81 -0.08 2.22
N LEU A 357 1.71 -0.25 3.54
CA LEU A 357 1.74 -1.55 4.17
C LEU A 357 0.29 -1.98 4.46
N ILE A 358 -0.15 -3.05 3.81
CA ILE A 358 -1.46 -3.65 4.06
C ILE A 358 -1.25 -5.11 4.46
N ALA A 359 -1.79 -5.50 5.61
CA ALA A 359 -1.48 -6.78 6.24
C ALA A 359 0.03 -6.94 6.53
N ARG A 360 0.74 -7.68 5.68
CA ARG A 360 2.18 -7.96 5.73
C ARG A 360 2.87 -7.67 4.40
N ASP A 361 2.13 -7.09 3.45
CA ASP A 361 2.60 -6.86 2.09
C ASP A 361 2.89 -5.39 1.92
N GLN A 362 4.16 -5.09 1.62
CA GLN A 362 4.59 -3.77 1.22
C GLN A 362 4.23 -3.58 -0.24
N LEU A 363 3.24 -2.73 -0.49
CA LEU A 363 2.76 -2.38 -1.82
C LEU A 363 3.19 -0.96 -2.18
N ALA A 364 3.09 -0.64 -3.46
CA ALA A 364 3.11 0.73 -3.94
C ALA A 364 2.10 0.88 -5.07
N ILE A 365 1.36 2.00 -5.06
CA ILE A 365 0.32 2.27 -6.06
C ILE A 365 0.70 3.51 -6.84
N LEU A 366 0.94 3.34 -8.14
CA LEU A 366 1.17 4.44 -9.08
C LEU A 366 -0.18 4.81 -9.72
N GLY A 367 -0.70 5.97 -9.32
CA GLY A 367 -1.92 6.53 -9.89
C GLY A 367 -1.68 7.06 -11.30
N SER A 368 -2.73 7.06 -12.12
CA SER A 368 -2.64 7.49 -13.51
C SER A 368 -3.95 8.16 -13.96
N ASP A 369 -3.82 9.33 -14.59
CA ASP A 369 -4.96 10.06 -15.17
C ASP A 369 -5.27 9.60 -16.61
N PHE A 370 -4.32 8.91 -17.30
CA PHE A 370 -4.44 8.54 -18.71
C PHE A 370 -4.45 7.02 -18.99
N ALA A 371 -4.35 6.20 -17.95
CA ALA A 371 -4.32 4.74 -17.99
C ALA A 371 -4.79 4.18 -16.63
N PHE A 372 -4.87 2.85 -16.49
CA PHE A 372 -5.17 2.23 -15.20
C PHE A 372 -4.10 2.56 -14.15
N SER A 373 -4.52 2.67 -12.90
CA SER A 373 -3.59 2.80 -11.78
C SER A 373 -2.97 1.43 -11.49
N GLN A 374 -1.64 1.38 -11.41
CA GLN A 374 -0.90 0.14 -11.27
C GLN A 374 -0.54 -0.09 -9.79
N VAL A 375 -0.83 -1.29 -9.30
CA VAL A 375 -0.37 -1.78 -8.00
C VAL A 375 0.86 -2.62 -8.22
N PHE A 376 1.88 -2.37 -7.40
CA PHE A 376 3.11 -3.13 -7.35
C PHE A 376 3.29 -3.76 -5.97
N ARG A 377 3.92 -4.94 -5.94
CA ARG A 377 4.39 -5.58 -4.71
C ARG A 377 5.91 -5.39 -4.60
N PHE A 378 6.38 -4.98 -3.43
CA PHE A 378 7.81 -4.96 -3.16
C PHE A 378 8.33 -6.38 -2.94
N GLU A 379 9.38 -6.76 -3.67
CA GLU A 379 10.11 -8.00 -3.47
C GLU A 379 11.38 -7.72 -2.65
N PRO A 380 11.42 -8.06 -1.34
CA PRO A 380 12.56 -7.74 -0.48
C PRO A 380 13.87 -8.34 -0.97
N ASP A 381 13.82 -9.55 -1.54
CA ASP A 381 15.00 -10.26 -2.06
C ASP A 381 15.66 -9.52 -3.23
N LYS A 382 14.87 -8.77 -4.01
CA LYS A 382 15.35 -8.01 -5.18
C LYS A 382 15.54 -6.52 -4.87
N GLY A 383 14.85 -6.00 -3.86
CA GLY A 383 14.76 -4.56 -3.60
C GLY A 383 13.99 -3.79 -4.66
N LEU A 384 13.07 -4.44 -5.38
CA LEU A 384 12.34 -3.87 -6.52
C LEU A 384 10.81 -4.02 -6.36
N LEU A 385 10.07 -3.17 -7.07
CA LEU A 385 8.62 -3.27 -7.21
C LEU A 385 8.25 -4.10 -8.44
N GLU A 386 7.52 -5.19 -8.24
CA GLU A 386 7.00 -6.05 -9.30
C GLU A 386 5.51 -5.75 -9.53
N PRO A 387 5.04 -5.68 -10.80
CA PRO A 387 3.63 -5.50 -11.09
C PRO A 387 2.77 -6.58 -10.43
N LEU A 388 1.71 -6.18 -9.74
CA LEU A 388 0.79 -7.08 -9.04
C LEU A 388 -0.58 -7.11 -9.71
N GLN A 389 -1.22 -5.95 -9.85
CA GLN A 389 -2.54 -5.82 -10.44
C GLN A 389 -2.77 -4.39 -10.95
N GLU A 390 -3.77 -4.21 -11.81
CA GLU A 390 -4.35 -2.91 -12.12
C GLU A 390 -5.57 -2.66 -11.22
N LEU A 391 -5.86 -1.41 -10.86
CA LEU A 391 -7.09 -1.05 -10.13
C LEU A 391 -8.23 -0.76 -11.11
N GLY A 392 -9.29 -1.57 -11.03
CA GLY A 392 -10.54 -1.46 -11.80
C GLY A 392 -11.05 -2.82 -12.29
N PRO A 393 -12.19 -2.90 -13.00
CA PRO A 393 -13.23 -1.86 -13.15
C PRO A 393 -14.15 -1.76 -11.91
N PRO A 394 -14.70 -0.57 -11.60
CA PRO A 394 -14.55 0.69 -12.35
C PRO A 394 -13.16 1.31 -12.18
N ALA A 395 -12.66 1.94 -13.25
CA ALA A 395 -11.36 2.62 -13.22
C ALA A 395 -11.40 3.84 -12.29
N LEU A 396 -10.26 4.15 -11.68
CA LEU A 396 -10.08 5.37 -10.90
C LEU A 396 -9.98 6.58 -11.83
N VAL A 397 -10.75 7.63 -11.54
CA VAL A 397 -10.77 8.85 -12.36
C VAL A 397 -9.99 9.95 -11.65
N ALA A 398 -8.78 10.21 -12.14
CA ALA A 398 -7.83 11.16 -11.58
C ALA A 398 -7.51 10.88 -10.09
N PRO A 399 -6.83 9.76 -9.77
CA PRO A 399 -6.46 9.41 -8.39
C PRO A 399 -5.47 10.42 -7.81
N ARG A 400 -5.62 10.76 -6.52
CA ARG A 400 -4.78 11.77 -5.84
C ARG A 400 -4.17 11.31 -4.53
N ALA A 401 -4.80 10.38 -3.83
CA ALA A 401 -4.27 9.82 -2.59
C ALA A 401 -4.83 8.42 -2.35
N PHE A 402 -4.06 7.60 -1.63
CA PHE A 402 -4.47 6.28 -1.20
C PHE A 402 -4.20 6.11 0.29
N ALA A 403 -5.15 5.55 1.04
CA ALA A 403 -4.99 5.30 2.47
C ALA A 403 -5.48 3.89 2.83
N PRO A 404 -4.62 3.04 3.43
CA PRO A 404 -5.06 1.76 3.97
C PRO A 404 -5.79 1.97 5.31
N ILE A 405 -6.76 1.12 5.61
CA ILE A 405 -7.43 1.09 6.91
C ILE A 405 -7.79 -0.35 7.29
N THR A 406 -7.56 -0.72 8.55
CA THR A 406 -7.90 -2.04 9.08
C THR A 406 -8.93 -1.91 10.18
N LEU A 407 -10.01 -2.68 10.09
CA LEU A 407 -11.11 -2.68 11.06
C LEU A 407 -11.86 -4.01 11.04
N ALA A 408 -12.27 -4.51 12.20
CA ALA A 408 -12.99 -5.78 12.35
C ALA A 408 -12.34 -6.97 11.60
N GLY A 409 -10.99 -7.04 11.58
CA GLY A 409 -10.25 -8.08 10.86
C GLY A 409 -10.26 -7.95 9.32
N ARG A 410 -10.95 -6.96 8.77
CA ARG A 410 -10.97 -6.62 7.34
C ARG A 410 -10.02 -5.47 7.06
N ARG A 411 -9.53 -5.44 5.83
CA ARG A 411 -8.54 -4.46 5.38
C ARG A 411 -9.07 -3.81 4.12
N PHE A 412 -9.09 -2.49 4.12
CA PHE A 412 -9.61 -1.69 3.03
C PHE A 412 -8.55 -0.71 2.55
N LEU A 413 -8.71 -0.27 1.31
CA LEU A 413 -7.90 0.76 0.68
C LEU A 413 -8.85 1.82 0.13
N PHE A 414 -8.72 3.05 0.63
CA PHE A 414 -9.39 4.20 0.03
C PHE A 414 -8.57 4.75 -1.13
N ALA A 415 -9.25 5.16 -2.19
CA ALA A 415 -8.69 5.83 -3.34
C ALA A 415 -9.43 7.16 -3.57
N ALA A 416 -8.80 8.27 -3.18
CA ALA A 416 -9.34 9.61 -3.42
C ALA A 416 -9.24 9.94 -4.92
N CYS A 417 -10.37 10.30 -5.53
CA CYS A 417 -10.47 10.64 -6.95
C CYS A 417 -10.90 12.10 -7.11
N PHE A 418 -10.18 12.87 -7.93
CA PHE A 418 -10.43 14.31 -8.10
C PHE A 418 -11.61 14.61 -9.04
N LYS A 419 -11.78 13.81 -10.10
CA LYS A 419 -12.80 14.04 -11.14
C LYS A 419 -13.94 13.01 -11.13
N GLY A 420 -13.87 12.01 -10.25
CA GLY A 420 -14.88 10.97 -10.11
C GLY A 420 -15.14 10.63 -8.65
N PRO A 421 -16.02 9.65 -8.37
CA PRO A 421 -16.31 9.24 -7.01
C PRO A 421 -15.06 8.60 -6.38
N THR A 422 -14.79 8.96 -5.12
CA THR A 422 -13.83 8.25 -4.26
C THR A 422 -14.28 6.81 -4.11
N GLN A 423 -13.34 5.87 -4.22
CA GLN A 423 -13.59 4.44 -4.21
C GLN A 423 -12.92 3.75 -3.01
N ILE A 424 -13.47 2.62 -2.61
CA ILE A 424 -12.93 1.75 -1.57
C ILE A 424 -12.73 0.36 -2.17
N TYR A 425 -11.55 -0.20 -1.95
CA TYR A 425 -11.22 -1.58 -2.27
C TYR A 425 -11.08 -2.39 -0.99
N GLN A 426 -11.36 -3.69 -1.06
CA GLN A 426 -11.09 -4.64 0.01
C GLN A 426 -9.88 -5.50 -0.36
N HIS A 427 -8.99 -5.69 0.59
CA HIS A 427 -7.85 -6.58 0.45
C HIS A 427 -8.22 -8.01 0.84
N HIS A 428 -7.96 -8.95 -0.09
CA HIS A 428 -8.14 -10.38 0.09
C HIS A 428 -6.79 -11.11 0.05
N GLU A 429 -6.65 -12.11 0.91
CA GLU A 429 -5.56 -13.09 0.81
C GLU A 429 -6.12 -14.37 0.18
N LEU A 430 -5.49 -14.81 -0.90
CA LEU A 430 -5.85 -16.02 -1.62
C LEU A 430 -4.77 -17.08 -1.38
N ASP A 431 -5.20 -18.25 -0.90
CA ASP A 431 -4.35 -19.43 -0.84
C ASP A 431 -4.37 -20.10 -2.22
N LEU A 432 -3.22 -20.10 -2.89
CA LEU A 432 -3.06 -20.74 -4.21
C LEU A 432 -2.75 -22.23 -4.09
N SER A 433 -2.59 -22.77 -2.89
CA SER A 433 -2.48 -24.20 -2.69
C SER A 433 -3.86 -24.84 -2.86
N ALA A 434 -4.06 -25.45 -4.04
CA ALA A 434 -5.27 -26.24 -4.37
C ALA A 434 -5.53 -27.32 -3.33
#